data_AF-A0A1V6FJQ3-F1
#
_entry.id   AF-A0A1V6FJQ3-F1
#
_cell.length_a   1.000
_cell.length_b   1.000
_cell.length_c   1.000
_cell.angle_alpha   90.00
_cell.angle_beta   90.00
_cell.angle_gamma   90.00
#
_symmetry.space_group_name_H-M   'P 1'
#
loop_
_entity.id
_entity.type
_entity.pdbx_description
1 polymer ?
#
loop_
_entity_poly.entity_id
_entity_poly.type
_entity_poly.pdbx_seq_one_letter_code
_entity_poly.pdbx_strand_id
1 'polypeptide(L)'
;MKKNTFKHLSTKTIAYTAMFAAISVVLNAVTIPFSIMGTAVSFNYIPCVLAGAFLGPIPGLLVGLIGDGLGVIIAPKGPWSPLITLGSAMMGLIPGLVFKIKKIHPMLLLLISFLGIYLVTTITLNTLGLYFIYAQGKKTFWVYLVGRIPMQSLVLGINIAITYGLYLALEKTFFKKRRLIPPTNSAEPNKENTQVESNLGK
;
A
#
# COMPACT_ATOMS: atom_id res chain seq x y z
N MET A 1 -9.07 -33.32 -7.12
CA MET A 1 -9.62 -32.36 -6.14
C MET A 1 -8.58 -31.29 -5.81
N LYS A 2 -8.83 -30.05 -6.23
CA LYS A 2 -7.95 -28.88 -6.05
C LYS A 2 -7.94 -28.51 -4.55
N LYS A 3 -6.82 -28.72 -3.86
CA LYS A 3 -6.69 -28.36 -2.43
C LYS A 3 -6.80 -26.84 -2.30
N ASN A 4 -7.72 -26.39 -1.45
CA ASN A 4 -8.01 -24.99 -1.18
C ASN A 4 -6.77 -24.27 -0.63
N THR A 5 -6.20 -23.37 -1.43
CA THR A 5 -5.09 -22.48 -1.06
C THR A 5 -5.60 -21.30 -0.23
N PHE A 6 -6.24 -21.55 0.91
CA PHE A 6 -6.41 -20.50 1.90
C PHE A 6 -5.10 -20.38 2.66
N LYS A 7 -4.27 -19.40 2.26
CA LYS A 7 -3.16 -18.93 3.11
C LYS A 7 -3.78 -18.52 4.45
N HIS A 8 -3.52 -19.27 5.51
CA HIS A 8 -3.87 -18.89 6.87
C HIS A 8 -3.28 -17.49 7.12
N LEU A 9 -4.12 -16.46 7.23
CA LEU A 9 -3.68 -15.15 7.66
C LEU A 9 -3.17 -15.31 9.10
N SER A 10 -1.87 -15.13 9.30
CA SER A 10 -1.29 -15.16 10.64
C SER A 10 -1.93 -14.05 11.48
N THR A 11 -2.20 -14.32 12.76
CA THR A 11 -2.76 -13.33 13.70
C THR A 11 -2.00 -12.00 13.66
N LYS A 12 -0.67 -12.06 13.46
CA LYS A 12 0.19 -10.89 13.28
C LYS A 12 -0.18 -10.07 12.04
N THR A 13 -0.44 -10.71 10.90
CA THR A 13 -0.84 -10.04 9.66
C THR A 13 -2.15 -9.29 9.84
N ILE A 14 -3.12 -9.88 10.52
CA ILE A 14 -4.42 -9.25 10.81
C ILE A 14 -4.21 -8.03 11.70
N ALA A 15 -3.45 -8.15 12.78
CA ALA A 15 -3.16 -7.05 13.69
C ALA A 15 -2.48 -5.86 12.98
N TYR A 16 -1.47 -6.12 12.15
CA TYR A 16 -0.82 -5.06 11.36
C TYR A 16 -1.78 -4.44 10.34
N THR A 17 -2.62 -5.24 9.69
CA THR A 17 -3.63 -4.74 8.74
C THR A 17 -4.62 -3.81 9.45
N ALA A 18 -5.12 -4.20 10.62
CA ALA A 18 -5.99 -3.37 11.45
C ALA A 18 -5.32 -2.05 11.88
N MET A 19 -4.03 -2.10 12.25
CA MET A 19 -3.25 -0.91 12.59
C MET A 19 -3.12 0.05 11.41
N PHE A 20 -2.76 -0.45 10.22
CA PHE A 20 -2.69 0.39 9.02
C PHE A 20 -4.05 0.93 8.60
N ALA A 21 -5.12 0.15 8.75
CA ALA A 21 -6.48 0.61 8.51
C ALA A 21 -6.84 1.76 9.45
N ALA A 22 -6.57 1.64 10.75
CA ALA A 22 -6.82 2.71 11.72
C ALA A 22 -6.05 3.99 11.38
N ILE A 23 -4.76 3.88 11.02
CA ILE A 23 -3.96 5.02 10.58
C ILE A 23 -4.55 5.64 9.30
N SER A 24 -4.98 4.81 8.34
CA SER A 24 -5.63 5.28 7.11
C SER A 24 -6.91 6.07 7.40
N VAL A 25 -7.76 5.58 8.30
CA VAL A 25 -8.98 6.27 8.73
C VAL A 25 -8.66 7.64 9.34
N VAL A 26 -7.69 7.70 10.26
CA VAL A 26 -7.29 8.97 10.91
C VAL A 26 -6.72 9.95 9.89
N LEU A 27 -5.82 9.51 9.01
CA LEU A 27 -5.26 10.37 7.97
C LEU A 27 -6.31 10.80 6.94
N ASN A 28 -7.30 9.96 6.66
CA ASN A 28 -8.44 10.32 5.82
C ASN A 28 -9.34 11.33 6.51
N ALA A 29 -9.51 11.26 7.83
CA ALA A 29 -10.27 12.23 8.61
C ALA A 29 -9.62 13.61 8.60
N VAL A 30 -8.29 13.68 8.78
CA VAL A 30 -7.47 14.91 8.84
C VAL A 30 -7.23 15.57 7.47
N THR A 31 -7.69 14.95 6.37
CA THR A 31 -7.65 15.51 5.01
C THR A 31 -8.16 16.96 4.97
N ILE A 32 -7.29 17.88 4.51
CA ILE A 32 -7.58 19.31 4.44
C ILE A 32 -8.30 19.61 3.11
N PRO A 33 -9.56 20.07 3.13
CA PRO A 33 -10.28 20.43 1.91
C PRO A 33 -9.76 21.77 1.37
N PHE A 34 -9.31 21.80 0.11
CA PHE A 34 -8.99 23.06 -0.56
C PHE A 34 -10.23 23.56 -1.32
N SER A 35 -10.80 24.66 -0.83
CA SER A 35 -12.03 25.27 -1.37
C SER A 35 -11.86 25.83 -2.79
N ILE A 36 -10.63 26.08 -3.25
CA ILE A 36 -10.37 26.81 -4.51
C ILE A 36 -10.70 25.96 -5.76
N MET A 37 -10.67 24.62 -5.67
CA MET A 37 -10.92 23.73 -6.82
C MET A 37 -11.69 22.44 -6.47
N GLY A 38 -12.46 22.42 -5.37
CA GLY A 38 -13.29 21.26 -5.01
C GLY A 38 -12.51 19.95 -4.87
N THR A 39 -11.24 20.03 -4.46
CA THR A 39 -10.33 18.89 -4.32
C THR A 39 -9.67 18.95 -2.96
N ALA A 40 -9.56 17.81 -2.29
CA ALA A 40 -8.99 17.71 -0.96
C ALA A 40 -7.64 17.00 -1.00
N VAL A 41 -6.67 17.50 -0.22
CA VAL A 41 -5.35 16.88 -0.11
C VAL A 41 -5.44 15.77 0.94
N SER A 42 -5.44 14.53 0.47
CA SER A 42 -5.56 13.36 1.36
C SER A 42 -4.19 12.70 1.56
N PHE A 43 -3.89 12.35 2.81
CA PHE A 43 -2.66 11.64 3.19
C PHE A 43 -2.89 10.12 3.39
N ASN A 44 -4.12 9.66 3.18
CA ASN A 44 -4.56 8.26 3.17
C ASN A 44 -3.70 7.36 2.24
N TYR A 45 -3.15 7.92 1.16
CA TYR A 45 -2.28 7.19 0.22
C TYR A 45 -1.11 6.49 0.93
N ILE A 46 -0.52 7.13 1.95
CA ILE A 46 0.68 6.64 2.64
C ILE A 46 0.43 5.28 3.31
N PRO A 47 -0.49 5.14 4.29
CA PRO A 47 -0.72 3.86 4.96
C PRO A 47 -1.24 2.77 4.02
N CYS A 48 -2.04 3.13 3.00
CA CYS A 48 -2.53 2.16 2.02
C CYS A 48 -1.40 1.59 1.16
N VAL A 49 -0.50 2.46 0.67
CA VAL A 49 0.66 2.03 -0.13
C VAL A 49 1.62 1.20 0.69
N LEU A 50 1.92 1.61 1.92
CA LEU A 50 2.79 0.85 2.82
C LEU A 50 2.18 -0.50 3.20
N ALA A 51 0.87 -0.55 3.45
CA ALA A 51 0.18 -1.80 3.72
C ALA A 51 0.27 -2.76 2.53
N GLY A 52 0.03 -2.27 1.31
CA GLY A 52 0.21 -3.07 0.09
C GLY A 52 1.65 -3.57 -0.06
N ALA A 53 2.63 -2.68 0.11
CA ALA A 53 4.05 -3.01 -0.07
C ALA A 53 4.56 -4.04 0.97
N PHE A 54 4.16 -3.93 2.25
CA PHE A 54 4.68 -4.78 3.32
C PHE A 54 3.84 -6.04 3.60
N LEU A 55 2.51 -5.93 3.59
CA LEU A 55 1.60 -7.03 3.93
C LEU A 55 1.11 -7.77 2.68
N GLY A 56 1.24 -7.15 1.50
CA GLY A 56 0.84 -7.70 0.22
C GLY A 56 -0.55 -7.24 -0.22
N PRO A 57 -1.06 -7.80 -1.33
CA PRO A 57 -2.20 -7.23 -2.06
C PRO A 57 -3.53 -7.34 -1.32
N ILE A 58 -3.84 -8.49 -0.70
CA ILE A 58 -5.12 -8.69 -0.01
C ILE A 58 -5.22 -7.77 1.23
N PRO A 59 -4.22 -7.71 2.13
CA PRO A 59 -4.22 -6.74 3.22
C PRO A 59 -4.27 -5.29 2.77
N GLY A 60 -3.51 -4.92 1.73
CA GLY A 60 -3.53 -3.56 1.18
C GLY A 60 -4.91 -3.15 0.67
N LEU A 61 -5.61 -4.05 -0.05
CA LEU A 61 -6.98 -3.82 -0.50
C LEU A 61 -7.93 -3.57 0.67
N LEU A 62 -7.85 -4.40 1.72
CA LEU A 62 -8.71 -4.25 2.91
C LEU A 62 -8.44 -2.94 3.64
N VAL A 63 -7.18 -2.54 3.79
CA VAL A 63 -6.80 -1.26 4.41
C VAL A 63 -7.38 -0.09 3.64
N GLY A 64 -7.33 -0.11 2.31
CA GLY A 64 -7.91 0.93 1.47
C GLY A 64 -9.44 1.00 1.56
N LEU A 65 -10.10 -0.15 1.52
CA LEU A 65 -11.56 -0.24 1.60
C LEU A 65 -12.08 0.22 2.96
N ILE A 66 -11.47 -0.27 4.05
CA ILE A 66 -11.86 0.09 5.42
C ILE A 66 -11.48 1.54 5.72
N GLY A 67 -10.29 1.98 5.29
CA GLY A 67 -9.79 3.34 5.51
C GLY A 67 -10.70 4.41 4.90
N ASP A 68 -11.17 4.16 3.68
CA ASP A 68 -12.10 5.05 3.00
C ASP A 68 -13.53 4.92 3.53
N GLY A 69 -14.05 3.70 3.64
CA GLY A 69 -15.41 3.45 4.11
C GLY A 69 -15.66 4.01 5.50
N LEU A 70 -14.78 3.70 6.47
CA LEU A 70 -14.88 4.26 7.82
C LEU A 70 -14.52 5.74 7.85
N GLY A 71 -13.56 6.18 7.03
CA GLY A 71 -13.17 7.59 6.98
C GLY A 71 -14.31 8.51 6.51
N VAL A 72 -15.13 8.07 5.54
CA VAL A 72 -16.32 8.81 5.09
C VAL A 72 -17.41 8.83 6.16
N ILE A 73 -17.57 7.75 6.93
CA ILE A 73 -18.54 7.69 8.04
C ILE A 73 -18.15 8.66 9.16
N ILE A 74 -16.87 8.69 9.54
CA ILE A 74 -16.38 9.50 10.65
C ILE A 74 -16.28 10.98 10.26
N ALA A 75 -15.77 11.26 9.07
CA ALA A 75 -15.55 12.61 8.58
C ALA A 75 -16.13 12.75 7.16
N PRO A 76 -17.46 12.94 7.03
CA PRO A 76 -18.10 13.04 5.73
C PRO A 76 -17.63 14.29 4.98
N LYS A 77 -17.03 14.08 3.80
CA LYS A 77 -16.50 15.15 2.93
C LYS A 77 -17.34 15.35 1.66
N GLY A 78 -18.62 14.98 1.72
CA GLY A 78 -19.56 15.01 0.61
C GLY A 78 -20.35 13.70 0.48
N PRO A 79 -21.15 13.55 -0.59
CA PRO A 79 -21.90 12.33 -0.83
C PRO A 79 -20.96 11.14 -1.01
N TRP A 80 -21.29 10.02 -0.36
CA TRP A 80 -20.52 8.79 -0.49
C TRP A 80 -20.64 8.22 -1.90
N SER A 81 -19.51 7.81 -2.49
CA SER A 81 -19.45 7.14 -3.78
C SER A 81 -18.84 5.75 -3.61
N PRO A 82 -19.59 4.67 -3.93
CA PRO A 82 -19.02 3.33 -3.96
C PRO A 82 -17.79 3.21 -4.89
N LEU A 83 -17.77 3.99 -5.98
CA LEU A 83 -16.65 4.00 -6.94
C LEU A 83 -15.39 4.62 -6.34
N ILE A 84 -15.51 5.64 -5.50
CA ILE A 84 -14.35 6.27 -4.83
C ILE A 84 -13.78 5.30 -3.79
N THR A 85 -14.63 4.64 -3.01
CA THR A 85 -14.19 3.60 -2.06
C THR A 85 -13.51 2.42 -2.77
N LEU A 86 -14.01 2.01 -3.94
CA LEU A 86 -13.33 1.02 -4.78
C LEU A 86 -11.97 1.53 -5.28
N GLY A 87 -11.87 2.82 -5.60
CA GLY A 87 -10.61 3.50 -5.89
C GLY A 87 -9.62 3.39 -4.74
N SER A 88 -10.05 3.71 -3.52
CA SER A 88 -9.23 3.57 -2.32
C SER A 88 -8.81 2.12 -2.06
N ALA A 89 -9.65 1.13 -2.36
CA ALA A 89 -9.28 -0.28 -2.29
C ALA A 89 -8.19 -0.65 -3.34
N MET A 90 -8.33 -0.17 -4.58
CA MET A 90 -7.33 -0.36 -5.64
C MET A 90 -5.98 0.28 -5.28
N MET A 91 -6.01 1.42 -4.60
CA MET A 91 -4.84 2.14 -4.15
C MET A 91 -3.93 1.31 -3.23
N GLY A 92 -4.50 0.42 -2.40
CA GLY A 92 -3.72 -0.53 -1.61
C GLY A 92 -3.40 -1.84 -2.34
N LEU A 93 -4.25 -2.26 -3.29
CA LEU A 93 -4.03 -3.48 -4.07
C LEU A 93 -2.85 -3.37 -5.04
N ILE A 94 -2.77 -2.26 -5.79
CA ILE A 94 -1.74 -2.01 -6.81
C ILE A 94 -0.32 -2.16 -6.24
N PRO A 95 0.07 -1.49 -5.14
CA PRO A 95 1.39 -1.65 -4.56
C PRO A 95 1.64 -3.07 -4.08
N GLY A 96 0.62 -3.78 -3.55
CA GLY A 96 0.79 -5.18 -3.16
C GLY A 96 1.00 -6.15 -4.33
N LEU A 97 0.47 -5.84 -5.52
CA LEU A 97 0.77 -6.59 -6.75
C LEU A 97 2.18 -6.27 -7.26
N VAL A 98 2.52 -4.98 -7.34
CA VAL A 98 3.81 -4.51 -7.88
C VAL A 98 4.98 -4.99 -7.01
N PHE A 99 4.84 -4.93 -5.68
CA PHE A 99 5.87 -5.41 -4.75
C PHE A 99 6.06 -6.92 -4.70
N LYS A 100 5.19 -7.69 -5.36
CA LYS A 100 5.41 -9.13 -5.55
C LYS A 100 6.54 -9.40 -6.56
N ILE A 101 6.89 -8.42 -7.39
CA ILE A 101 7.95 -8.53 -8.41
C ILE A 101 9.32 -8.32 -7.74
N LYS A 102 9.89 -9.40 -7.21
CA LYS A 102 11.14 -9.39 -6.42
C LYS A 102 12.42 -8.99 -7.19
N LYS A 103 12.36 -8.81 -8.51
CA LYS A 103 13.54 -8.63 -9.36
C LYS A 103 13.96 -7.16 -9.57
N ILE A 104 13.17 -6.21 -9.10
CA ILE A 104 13.36 -4.78 -9.40
C ILE A 104 13.65 -4.02 -8.10
N HIS A 105 14.41 -2.92 -8.19
CA HIS A 105 14.77 -2.08 -7.05
C HIS A 105 13.51 -1.51 -6.35
N PRO A 106 13.37 -1.62 -5.02
CA PRO A 106 12.12 -1.30 -4.31
C PRO A 106 11.63 0.14 -4.51
N MET A 107 12.57 1.07 -4.73
CA MET A 107 12.25 2.47 -5.03
C MET A 107 11.55 2.63 -6.39
N LEU A 108 11.92 1.83 -7.39
CA LEU A 108 11.27 1.83 -8.70
C LEU A 108 9.88 1.17 -8.62
N LEU A 109 9.73 0.10 -7.83
CA LEU A 109 8.42 -0.49 -7.53
C LEU A 109 7.46 0.53 -6.93
N LEU A 110 7.95 1.35 -5.99
CA LEU A 110 7.15 2.38 -5.34
C LEU A 110 6.68 3.43 -6.34
N LEU A 111 7.58 3.91 -7.21
CA LEU A 111 7.23 4.86 -8.27
C LEU A 111 6.21 4.29 -9.26
N ILE A 112 6.42 3.04 -9.71
CA ILE A 112 5.48 2.33 -10.59
C ILE A 112 4.11 2.17 -9.90
N SER A 113 4.10 1.88 -8.60
CA SER A 113 2.87 1.76 -7.82
C SER A 113 2.10 3.08 -7.79
N PHE A 114 2.78 4.19 -7.49
CA PHE A 114 2.16 5.52 -7.49
C PHE A 114 1.64 5.94 -8.86
N LEU A 115 2.38 5.62 -9.93
CA LEU A 115 1.91 5.88 -11.30
C LEU A 115 0.67 5.05 -11.63
N GLY A 116 0.65 3.76 -11.26
CA GLY A 116 -0.51 2.90 -11.42
C GLY A 116 -1.73 3.40 -10.62
N ILE A 117 -1.52 3.85 -9.38
CA ILE A 117 -2.56 4.45 -8.54
C ILE A 117 -3.09 5.72 -9.20
N TYR A 118 -2.23 6.59 -9.73
CA TYR A 118 -2.65 7.81 -10.40
C TYR A 118 -3.55 7.50 -11.61
N LEU A 119 -3.14 6.59 -12.49
CA LEU A 119 -3.90 6.22 -13.67
C LEU A 119 -5.23 5.52 -13.32
N VAL A 120 -5.19 4.51 -12.46
CA VAL A 120 -6.37 3.67 -12.18
C VAL A 120 -7.33 4.36 -11.20
N THR A 121 -6.80 4.89 -10.11
CA THR A 121 -7.63 5.43 -9.03
C THR A 121 -7.99 6.88 -9.29
N THR A 122 -7.01 7.72 -9.63
CA THR A 122 -7.23 9.17 -9.69
C THR A 122 -7.91 9.57 -10.99
N ILE A 123 -7.41 9.11 -12.14
CA ILE A 123 -7.98 9.48 -13.44
C ILE A 123 -9.30 8.74 -13.69
N THR A 124 -9.36 7.44 -13.44
CA THR A 124 -10.54 6.64 -13.78
C THR A 124 -11.58 6.64 -12.66
N LEU A 125 -11.29 5.99 -11.52
CA LEU A 125 -12.32 5.72 -10.50
C LEU A 125 -12.82 6.98 -9.79
N ASN A 126 -11.91 7.88 -9.38
CA ASN A 126 -12.29 9.10 -8.68
C ASN A 126 -13.01 10.10 -9.60
N THR A 127 -12.59 10.22 -10.87
CA THR A 127 -13.27 11.10 -11.83
C THR A 127 -14.65 10.55 -12.19
N LEU A 128 -14.77 9.24 -12.44
CA LEU A 128 -16.07 8.60 -12.72
C LEU A 128 -17.01 8.69 -11.51
N GLY A 129 -16.52 8.38 -10.31
CA GLY A 129 -17.32 8.46 -9.08
C GLY A 129 -17.85 9.87 -8.83
N LEU A 130 -17.03 10.90 -9.09
CA LEU A 130 -17.47 12.28 -8.96
C LEU A 130 -18.44 12.70 -10.08
N TYR A 131 -18.20 12.24 -11.31
CA TYR A 131 -19.08 12.50 -12.44
C TYR A 131 -20.49 11.96 -12.18
N PHE A 132 -20.63 10.73 -11.69
CA PHE A 132 -21.94 10.17 -11.36
C PHE A 132 -22.68 10.94 -10.28
N ILE A 133 -21.97 11.48 -9.27
CA ILE A 133 -22.60 12.20 -8.16
C ILE A 133 -22.95 13.64 -8.54
N TYR A 134 -21.99 14.38 -9.13
CA TYR A 134 -22.09 15.82 -9.29
C TYR A 134 -22.41 16.27 -10.71
N ALA A 135 -22.06 15.48 -11.73
CA ALA A 135 -22.24 15.92 -13.10
C ALA A 135 -23.68 15.78 -13.57
N GLN A 136 -24.44 14.74 -13.18
CA GLN A 136 -25.89 14.58 -13.48
C GLN A 136 -26.28 15.06 -14.91
N GLY A 137 -25.41 14.82 -15.91
CA GLY A 137 -25.60 15.26 -17.31
C GLY A 137 -25.32 16.74 -17.66
N LYS A 138 -24.93 17.61 -16.73
CA LYS A 138 -24.78 19.08 -16.95
C LYS A 138 -23.40 19.56 -17.39
N LYS A 139 -22.33 18.78 -17.17
CA LYS A 139 -20.95 19.16 -17.50
C LYS A 139 -20.20 18.00 -18.17
N THR A 140 -19.43 18.32 -19.21
CA THR A 140 -18.59 17.35 -19.94
C THR A 140 -17.53 16.75 -19.02
N PHE A 141 -17.40 15.41 -19.02
CA PHE A 141 -16.41 14.64 -18.26
C PHE A 141 -14.98 15.23 -18.35
N TRP A 142 -14.59 15.69 -19.54
CA TRP A 142 -13.30 16.30 -19.81
C TRP A 142 -12.99 17.52 -18.96
N VAL A 143 -13.99 18.35 -18.63
CA VAL A 143 -13.80 19.56 -17.81
C VAL A 143 -13.45 19.19 -16.37
N TYR A 144 -14.10 18.16 -15.82
CA TYR A 144 -13.79 17.65 -14.49
C TYR A 144 -12.42 17.00 -14.42
N LEU A 145 -12.03 16.26 -15.46
CA LEU A 145 -10.74 15.60 -15.54
C LEU A 145 -9.60 16.62 -15.60
N VAL A 146 -9.68 17.60 -16.50
CA VAL A 146 -8.65 18.64 -16.67
C VAL A 146 -8.53 19.51 -15.43
N GLY A 147 -9.65 19.86 -14.78
CA GLY A 147 -9.63 20.64 -13.54
C GLY A 147 -8.95 19.93 -12.37
N ARG A 148 -8.84 18.59 -12.40
CA ARG A 148 -8.26 17.79 -11.31
C ARG A 148 -6.78 17.46 -11.49
N ILE A 149 -6.30 17.37 -12.73
CA ILE A 149 -4.89 17.01 -13.01
C ILE A 149 -3.89 17.86 -12.21
N PRO A 150 -3.99 19.20 -12.13
CA PRO A 150 -2.98 20.02 -11.48
C PRO A 150 -2.85 19.74 -9.98
N MET A 151 -3.98 19.79 -9.26
CA MET A 151 -3.99 19.54 -7.81
C MET A 151 -3.65 18.10 -7.48
N GLN A 152 -4.16 17.14 -8.24
CA GLN A 152 -3.88 15.73 -8.00
C GLN A 152 -2.42 15.36 -8.28
N SER A 153 -1.79 15.97 -9.28
CA SER A 153 -0.36 15.78 -9.56
C SER A 153 0.52 16.30 -8.41
N LEU A 154 0.14 17.44 -7.82
CA LEU A 154 0.83 17.98 -6.65
C LEU A 154 0.69 17.06 -5.43
N VAL A 155 -0.53 16.59 -5.14
CA VAL A 155 -0.80 15.66 -4.03
C VAL A 155 -0.05 14.35 -4.22
N LEU A 156 0.00 13.84 -5.45
CA LEU A 156 0.79 12.65 -5.79
C LEU A 156 2.27 12.86 -5.47
N GLY A 157 2.86 13.98 -5.93
CA GLY A 157 4.26 14.29 -5.68
C GLY A 157 4.61 14.36 -4.19
N ILE A 158 3.76 15.02 -3.40
CA ILE A 158 3.92 15.11 -1.94
C ILE A 158 3.84 13.71 -1.30
N ASN A 159 2.84 12.91 -1.67
CA ASN A 159 2.67 11.57 -1.11
C ASN A 159 3.82 10.63 -1.51
N ILE A 160 4.38 10.74 -2.72
CA ILE A 160 5.57 9.99 -3.13
C ILE A 160 6.75 10.35 -2.24
N ALA A 161 7.02 11.64 -2.04
CA ALA A 161 8.16 12.10 -1.23
C ALA A 161 8.07 11.61 0.22
N ILE A 162 6.89 11.75 0.84
CA ILE A 162 6.66 11.31 2.22
C ILE A 162 6.77 9.78 2.32
N THR A 163 6.11 9.05 1.43
CA THR A 163 6.12 7.58 1.46
C THR A 163 7.53 7.03 1.22
N TYR A 164 8.31 7.69 0.36
CA TYR A 164 9.71 7.33 0.13
C TYR A 164 10.57 7.54 1.40
N GLY A 165 10.44 8.68 2.06
CA GLY A 165 11.11 8.94 3.34
C GLY A 165 10.73 7.92 4.43
N LEU A 166 9.44 7.60 4.53
CA LEU A 166 8.94 6.58 5.45
C LEU A 166 9.47 5.18 5.10
N TYR A 167 9.49 4.83 3.81
CA TYR A 167 10.01 3.55 3.34
C TYR A 167 11.48 3.39 3.72
N LEU A 168 12.32 4.40 3.50
CA LEU A 168 13.73 4.36 3.90
C LEU A 168 13.92 4.27 5.42
N ALA A 169 13.12 5.00 6.20
CA ALA A 169 13.17 4.96 7.66
C ALA A 169 12.78 3.56 8.19
N LEU A 170 11.73 2.97 7.60
CA LEU A 170 11.29 1.62 7.91
C LEU A 170 12.30 0.57 7.47
N GLU A 171 12.88 0.70 6.28
CA GLU A 171 13.93 -0.21 5.79
C GLU A 171 15.14 -0.19 6.72
N LYS A 172 15.63 1.00 7.09
CA LYS A 172 16.73 1.13 8.06
C LYS A 172 16.41 0.51 9.41
N THR A 173 15.19 0.68 9.91
CA THR A 173 14.79 0.19 11.24
C THR A 173 14.53 -1.33 11.24
N PHE A 174 13.83 -1.85 10.23
CA PHE A 174 13.51 -3.28 10.12
C PHE A 174 14.70 -4.13 9.66
N PHE A 175 15.53 -3.66 8.72
CA PHE A 175 16.67 -4.44 8.22
C PHE A 175 17.91 -4.36 9.11
N LYS A 176 18.12 -3.28 9.88
CA LYS A 176 19.18 -3.25 10.91
C LYS A 176 18.99 -4.38 11.95
N LYS A 177 17.74 -4.78 12.24
CA LYS A 177 17.42 -5.88 13.15
C LYS A 177 17.59 -7.28 12.54
N ARG A 178 17.48 -7.45 11.22
CA ARG A 178 17.72 -8.74 10.52
C ARG A 178 19.19 -9.06 10.31
N ARG A 179 20.10 -8.07 10.35
CA ARG A 179 21.54 -8.29 10.18
C ARG A 179 22.26 -8.68 11.47
N LEU A 180 21.59 -8.60 12.63
CA LEU A 180 22.12 -8.99 13.94
C LEU A 180 21.85 -10.45 14.31
N ILE A 181 21.15 -11.19 13.45
CA ILE A 181 21.12 -12.65 13.53
C ILE A 181 22.16 -13.11 12.49
N PRO A 182 23.39 -13.45 12.90
CA PRO A 182 24.32 -14.10 11.98
C PRO A 182 23.63 -15.37 11.42
N PRO A 183 23.94 -15.81 10.20
CA PRO A 183 23.52 -17.13 9.74
C PRO A 183 23.97 -18.12 10.81
N THR A 184 23.01 -18.74 11.51
CA THR A 184 23.30 -19.87 12.40
C THR A 184 24.06 -20.88 11.57
N ASN A 185 25.28 -21.14 12.03
CA ASN A 185 26.27 -22.04 11.44
C ASN A 185 25.61 -23.40 11.16
N SER A 186 25.15 -23.60 9.93
CA SER A 186 24.72 -24.91 9.42
C SER A 186 25.56 -25.22 8.18
N ALA A 187 26.88 -25.24 8.37
CA ALA A 187 27.87 -25.84 7.47
C ALA A 187 29.25 -25.93 8.14
N GLU A 188 29.35 -26.53 9.34
CA GLU A 188 30.60 -27.19 9.72
C GLU A 188 30.45 -28.69 9.44
N PRO A 189 31.15 -29.25 8.44
CA PRO A 189 31.25 -30.68 8.31
C PRO A 189 32.01 -31.22 9.53
N ASN A 190 31.33 -32.08 10.27
CA ASN A 190 31.82 -32.89 11.37
C ASN A 190 33.23 -33.46 11.08
N LYS A 191 34.27 -32.83 11.65
CA LYS A 191 35.67 -33.29 11.61
C LYS A 191 35.98 -34.33 12.69
N GLU A 192 34.99 -34.74 13.49
CA GLU A 192 35.20 -35.68 14.60
C GLU A 192 35.15 -37.14 14.12
N ASN A 193 34.45 -37.41 13.02
CA ASN A 193 34.32 -38.78 12.49
C ASN A 193 35.56 -39.30 11.72
N THR A 194 36.52 -38.43 11.35
CA THR A 194 37.74 -38.84 10.61
C THR A 194 38.89 -39.28 11.53
N GLN A 195 38.84 -38.95 12.83
CA GLN A 195 39.88 -39.35 13.80
C GLN A 195 39.65 -40.75 14.38
N VAL A 196 38.44 -41.29 14.28
CA VAL A 196 38.10 -42.62 14.83
C VAL A 196 38.47 -43.74 13.84
N GLU A 197 38.32 -43.53 12.53
CA GLU A 197 38.71 -44.54 11.52
C GLU A 197 40.23 -44.74 11.39
N SER A 198 41.07 -43.76 11.76
CA SER A 198 42.53 -43.91 11.72
C SER A 198 43.12 -44.69 12.91
N ASN A 199 42.34 -44.90 13.98
CA ASN A 199 42.75 -45.65 15.17
C ASN A 199 42.23 -47.09 15.23
N LEU A 200 41.39 -47.51 14.28
CA LEU A 200 40.92 -48.91 14.15
C LEU A 200 41.69 -49.73 13.09
N GLY A 201 42.65 -49.12 12.40
CA GLY A 201 43.43 -49.74 11.31
C GLY A 201 44.90 -50.01 11.64
N LYS A 202 45.28 -50.09 12.92
CA LYS A 202 46.62 -50.47 13.36
C LYS A 202 46.55 -51.64 14.35
#